data_AF-A0A9D9GLG7-F1
#
_entry.id   AF-A0A9D9GLG7-F1
#
_cell.length_a   1.000
_cell.length_b   1.000
_cell.length_c   1.000
_cell.angle_alpha   90.00
_cell.angle_beta   90.00
_cell.angle_gamma   90.00
#
_symmetry.space_group_name_H-M   'P 1'
#
loop_
_entity.id
_entity.type
_entity.pdbx_description
1 polymer ?
#
loop_
_entity_poly.entity_id
_entity_poly.type
_entity_poly.pdbx_seq_one_letter_code
_entity_poly.pdbx_strand_id
1 'polypeptide(L)'
;RDFVDTSKVAPEIWQAVNPFFVITLTPLIMWFFARLARKGKEISTPRKIAIGMGIAGTAYLFLAIYSYIQGYPSAEEFKAMDIAAQTAAKAGWWVLIATYFFLTVAELFISPLGLSFVSKVAPKNLQGLCQGLWLCATAIGNLMLWVGPIMYNKMALGTCWTVFLVLCLISMGVMFGMVKWLERVTK
;
A
#
# COMPACT_ATOMS: atom_id res chain seq x y z
N ARG A 1 -6.84 13.26 -4.25
CA ARG A 1 -8.19 13.73 -4.63
C ARG A 1 -8.11 15.08 -5.34
N ASP A 2 -7.41 16.05 -4.76
CA ASP A 2 -7.31 17.42 -5.30
C ASP A 2 -6.72 17.49 -6.72
N PHE A 3 -5.82 16.56 -7.05
CA PHE A 3 -5.16 16.45 -8.35
C PHE A 3 -5.91 15.59 -9.38
N VAL A 4 -7.11 15.09 -9.08
CA VAL A 4 -7.83 14.15 -9.94
C VAL A 4 -9.20 14.70 -10.27
N ASP A 5 -9.63 14.54 -11.52
CA ASP A 5 -10.97 14.90 -11.93
C ASP A 5 -11.98 13.89 -11.36
N THR A 6 -12.68 14.31 -10.30
CA THR A 6 -13.74 13.53 -9.66
C THR A 6 -15.14 13.93 -10.13
N SER A 7 -15.29 14.80 -11.13
CA SER A 7 -16.60 15.28 -11.59
C SER A 7 -17.54 14.17 -12.07
N LYS A 8 -16.95 13.04 -12.52
CA LYS A 8 -17.69 11.88 -13.05
C LYS A 8 -17.92 10.77 -12.02
N VAL A 9 -17.39 10.88 -10.80
CA VAL A 9 -17.45 9.82 -9.79
C VAL A 9 -17.88 10.40 -8.44
N ALA A 10 -19.01 9.92 -7.93
CA ALA A 10 -19.59 10.39 -6.68
C ALA A 10 -18.63 10.20 -5.48
N PRO A 11 -18.60 11.14 -4.51
CA PRO A 11 -17.72 11.08 -3.33
C PRO A 11 -17.77 9.76 -2.55
N GLU A 12 -18.96 9.17 -2.46
CA GLU A 12 -19.26 7.94 -1.71
C GLU A 12 -18.58 6.73 -2.35
N ILE A 13 -18.47 6.73 -3.68
CA ILE A 13 -17.82 5.65 -4.43
C ILE A 13 -16.35 5.53 -4.01
N TRP A 14 -15.67 6.65 -3.76
CA TRP A 14 -14.25 6.63 -3.35
C TRP A 14 -14.01 5.93 -2.02
N GLN A 15 -14.98 5.98 -1.10
CA GLN A 15 -14.91 5.24 0.18
C GLN A 15 -15.26 3.76 0.01
N ALA A 16 -16.09 3.43 -0.97
CA ALA A 16 -16.50 2.06 -1.26
C ALA A 16 -15.47 1.27 -2.10
N VAL A 17 -14.56 1.95 -2.82
CA VAL A 17 -13.59 1.30 -3.73
C VAL A 17 -12.67 0.31 -3.00
N ASN A 18 -12.09 0.69 -1.85
CA ASN A 18 -11.22 -0.22 -1.09
C ASN A 18 -11.97 -1.46 -0.56
N PRO A 19 -13.10 -1.35 0.19
CA PRO A 19 -13.81 -2.54 0.65
C PRO A 19 -14.37 -3.39 -0.50
N PHE A 20 -14.77 -2.78 -1.62
CA PHE A 20 -15.14 -3.52 -2.82
C PHE A 20 -13.99 -4.40 -3.33
N PHE A 21 -12.78 -3.84 -3.48
CA PHE A 21 -11.61 -4.62 -3.90
C PHE A 21 -11.20 -5.68 -2.88
N VAL A 22 -11.29 -5.40 -1.58
CA VAL A 22 -11.02 -6.40 -0.54
C VAL A 22 -11.95 -7.60 -0.71
N ILE A 23 -13.26 -7.37 -0.80
CA ILE A 23 -14.27 -8.45 -0.89
C ILE A 23 -14.10 -9.25 -2.19
N THR A 24 -13.87 -8.57 -3.30
CA THR A 24 -13.77 -9.22 -4.63
C THR A 24 -12.44 -9.92 -4.86
N LEU A 25 -11.32 -9.35 -4.41
CA LEU A 25 -9.97 -9.87 -4.68
C LEU A 25 -9.51 -10.91 -3.65
N THR A 26 -10.02 -10.89 -2.42
CA THR A 26 -9.70 -11.89 -1.40
C THR A 26 -9.89 -13.34 -1.90
N PRO A 27 -11.06 -13.76 -2.43
CA PRO A 27 -11.24 -15.12 -2.92
C PRO A 27 -10.29 -15.47 -4.07
N LEU A 28 -9.97 -14.51 -4.94
CA LEU A 28 -9.05 -14.70 -6.07
C LEU A 28 -7.62 -14.96 -5.59
N ILE A 29 -7.14 -14.18 -4.62
CA ILE A 29 -5.80 -14.33 -4.04
C ILE A 29 -5.69 -15.66 -3.28
N MET A 30 -6.72 -16.02 -2.52
CA MET A 30 -6.77 -17.30 -1.81
C MET A 30 -6.76 -18.49 -2.79
N TRP A 31 -7.51 -18.40 -3.88
CA TRP A 31 -7.50 -19.40 -4.95
C TRP A 31 -6.11 -19.52 -5.61
N PHE A 32 -5.46 -18.40 -5.90
CA PHE A 32 -4.11 -18.37 -6.46
C PHE A 32 -3.09 -19.09 -5.57
N PHE A 33 -3.09 -18.80 -4.27
CA PHE A 33 -2.19 -19.46 -3.32
C PHE A 33 -2.53 -20.93 -3.11
N ALA A 34 -3.82 -21.29 -3.06
CA ALA A 34 -4.24 -22.69 -2.95
C ALA A 34 -3.80 -23.51 -4.18
N ARG A 35 -3.87 -22.91 -5.39
CA ARG A 35 -3.34 -23.52 -6.62
C ARG A 35 -1.83 -23.70 -6.56
N LEU A 36 -1.10 -22.74 -5.98
CA LEU A 36 0.35 -22.82 -5.85
C LEU A 36 0.80 -23.87 -4.83
N ALA A 37 0.09 -23.96 -3.70
CA ALA A 37 0.29 -25.00 -2.68
C ALA A 37 0.06 -26.41 -3.26
N ARG A 38 -1.01 -26.59 -4.06
CA ARG A 38 -1.27 -27.85 -4.80
C ARG A 38 -0.15 -28.26 -5.77
N LYS A 39 0.68 -27.31 -6.21
CA LYS A 39 1.85 -27.55 -7.07
C LYS A 39 3.16 -27.76 -6.27
N GLY A 40 3.09 -27.88 -4.95
CA GLY A 40 4.26 -28.06 -4.08
C GLY A 40 5.15 -26.82 -3.92
N LYS A 41 4.71 -25.65 -4.41
CA LYS A 41 5.46 -24.39 -4.30
C LYS A 41 4.91 -23.55 -3.13
N GLU A 42 4.97 -24.08 -1.92
CA GLU A 42 4.51 -23.35 -0.75
C GLU A 42 5.38 -22.12 -0.49
N ILE A 43 4.77 -20.94 -0.60
CA ILE A 43 5.42 -19.67 -0.24
C ILE A 43 5.19 -19.44 1.25
N SER A 44 6.28 -19.24 1.99
CA SER A 44 6.23 -18.89 3.41
C SER A 44 5.51 -17.55 3.65
N THR A 45 4.87 -17.40 4.81
CA THR A 45 4.13 -16.17 5.17
C THR A 45 5.00 -14.90 5.09
N PRO A 46 6.24 -14.88 5.63
CA PRO A 46 7.14 -13.72 5.48
C PRO A 46 7.39 -13.32 4.03
N ARG A 47 7.50 -14.30 3.13
CA ARG A 47 7.75 -14.06 1.71
C ARG A 47 6.51 -13.52 0.99
N LYS A 48 5.30 -13.93 1.41
CA LYS A 48 4.04 -13.33 0.92
C LYS A 48 3.93 -11.87 1.35
N ILE A 49 4.28 -11.54 2.60
CA ILE A 49 4.30 -10.15 3.09
C ILE A 49 5.29 -9.30 2.28
N ALA A 50 6.50 -9.83 2.00
CA ALA A 50 7.49 -9.14 1.17
C ALA A 50 6.97 -8.87 -0.26
N ILE A 51 6.25 -9.83 -0.86
CA ILE A 51 5.59 -9.63 -2.17
C ILE A 51 4.56 -8.50 -2.09
N GLY A 52 3.75 -8.46 -1.02
CA GLY A 52 2.80 -7.37 -0.77
C GLY A 52 3.48 -6.00 -0.73
N MET A 53 4.61 -5.89 -0.03
CA MET A 53 5.41 -4.65 -0.01
C MET A 53 5.95 -4.25 -1.39
N GLY A 54 6.34 -5.22 -2.22
CA GLY A 54 6.74 -4.98 -3.61
C GLY A 54 5.58 -4.50 -4.50
N ILE A 55 4.38 -5.04 -4.29
CA ILE A 55 3.16 -4.57 -4.99
C ILE A 55 2.83 -3.12 -4.58
N ALA A 56 2.91 -2.80 -3.29
CA ALA A 56 2.75 -1.42 -2.81
C ALA A 56 3.81 -0.49 -3.42
N GLY A 57 5.07 -0.92 -3.47
CA GLY A 57 6.14 -0.20 -4.16
C GLY A 57 5.81 0.05 -5.63
N THR A 58 5.28 -0.95 -6.35
CA THR A 58 4.86 -0.79 -7.75
C THR A 58 3.75 0.26 -7.91
N ALA A 59 2.81 0.35 -6.96
CA ALA A 59 1.79 1.39 -6.95
C ALA A 59 2.41 2.80 -6.83
N TYR A 60 3.37 2.98 -5.92
CA TYR A 60 4.09 4.25 -5.77
C TYR A 60 5.01 4.56 -6.93
N LEU A 61 5.62 3.54 -7.56
CA LEU A 61 6.40 3.70 -8.78
C LEU A 61 5.52 4.20 -9.93
N PHE A 62 4.33 3.61 -10.11
CA PHE A 62 3.36 4.07 -11.09
C PHE A 62 2.97 5.54 -10.85
N LEU A 63 2.65 5.91 -9.60
CA LEU A 63 2.33 7.28 -9.25
C LEU A 63 3.51 8.25 -9.46
N ALA A 64 4.73 7.84 -9.13
CA ALA A 64 5.94 8.64 -9.34
C ALA A 64 6.17 8.92 -10.83
N ILE A 65 6.19 7.87 -11.65
CA ILE A 65 6.38 7.99 -13.11
C ILE A 65 5.27 8.85 -13.72
N TYR A 66 4.01 8.57 -13.38
CA TYR A 66 2.87 9.35 -13.87
C TYR A 66 3.03 10.83 -13.49
N SER A 67 3.46 11.11 -12.25
CA SER A 67 3.64 12.48 -11.79
C SER A 67 4.82 13.21 -12.41
N TYR A 68 5.90 12.51 -12.75
CA TYR A 68 7.02 13.08 -13.49
C TYR A 68 6.66 13.37 -14.95
N ILE A 69 5.92 12.47 -15.62
CA ILE A 69 5.49 12.67 -17.01
C ILE A 69 4.52 13.85 -17.12
N GLN A 70 3.58 13.98 -16.19
CA GLN A 70 2.60 15.07 -16.16
C GLN A 70 3.18 16.38 -15.58
N GLY A 71 4.38 16.33 -15.00
CA GLY A 71 5.03 17.50 -14.40
C GLY A 71 4.26 18.09 -13.22
N TYR A 72 3.65 17.25 -12.37
CA TYR A 72 2.84 17.77 -11.25
C TYR A 72 3.70 18.56 -10.25
N PRO A 73 3.38 19.85 -10.01
CA PRO A 73 4.07 20.66 -9.00
C PRO A 73 3.64 20.23 -7.59
N SER A 74 4.19 20.90 -6.56
CA SER A 74 3.69 20.69 -5.19
C SER A 74 2.23 21.11 -5.05
N ALA A 75 1.55 20.69 -3.98
CA ALA A 75 0.15 21.08 -3.80
C ALA A 75 -0.06 22.56 -3.48
N GLU A 76 0.89 23.23 -2.85
CA GLU A 76 0.79 24.66 -2.63
C GLU A 76 0.88 25.42 -3.96
N GLU A 77 1.83 25.03 -4.81
CA GLU A 77 1.95 25.58 -6.17
C GLU A 77 0.73 25.24 -7.02
N PHE A 78 0.23 24.00 -6.97
CA PHE A 78 -0.94 23.58 -7.72
C PHE A 78 -2.19 24.38 -7.33
N LYS A 79 -2.38 24.66 -6.03
CA LYS A 79 -3.49 25.49 -5.54
C LYS A 79 -3.35 26.96 -5.90
N ALA A 80 -2.11 27.44 -6.13
CA ALA A 80 -1.83 28.80 -6.55
C ALA A 80 -1.98 29.04 -8.06
N MET A 81 -2.08 27.97 -8.87
CA MET A 81 -2.33 28.09 -10.32
C MET A 81 -3.74 28.60 -10.61
N ASP A 82 -3.96 29.16 -11.80
CA ASP A 82 -5.30 29.54 -12.25
C ASP A 82 -6.24 28.33 -12.33
N ILE A 83 -7.53 28.54 -12.07
CA ILE A 83 -8.55 27.48 -11.98
C ILE A 83 -8.66 26.71 -13.32
N ALA A 84 -8.49 27.39 -14.45
CA ALA A 84 -8.47 26.74 -15.76
C ALA A 84 -7.26 25.81 -15.93
N ALA A 85 -6.08 26.26 -15.48
CA ALA A 85 -4.85 25.46 -15.52
C ALA A 85 -4.89 24.28 -14.54
N GLN A 86 -5.44 24.46 -13.34
CA GLN A 86 -5.68 23.38 -12.39
C GLN A 86 -6.61 22.32 -12.97
N THR A 87 -7.69 22.73 -13.62
CA THR A 87 -8.69 21.82 -14.19
C THR A 87 -8.12 21.03 -15.38
N ALA A 88 -7.31 21.67 -16.23
CA ALA A 88 -6.62 21.00 -17.33
C ALA A 88 -5.53 20.03 -16.86
N ALA A 89 -4.88 20.32 -15.73
CA ALA A 89 -3.81 19.49 -15.18
C ALA A 89 -4.34 18.28 -14.37
N LYS A 90 -5.62 18.22 -13.99
CA LYS A 90 -6.15 17.10 -13.19
C LYS A 90 -5.97 15.75 -13.89
N ALA A 91 -5.49 14.76 -13.13
CA ALA A 91 -5.38 13.38 -13.57
C ALA A 91 -6.76 12.77 -13.80
N GLY A 92 -6.86 11.79 -14.70
CA GLY A 92 -8.08 11.02 -14.88
C GLY A 92 -8.46 10.22 -13.62
N TRP A 93 -9.76 10.08 -13.36
CA TRP A 93 -10.30 9.28 -12.25
C TRP A 93 -9.74 7.86 -12.18
N TRP A 94 -9.41 7.26 -13.33
CA TRP A 94 -8.87 5.91 -13.44
C TRP A 94 -7.51 5.75 -12.73
N VAL A 95 -6.71 6.82 -12.62
CA VAL A 95 -5.40 6.79 -11.95
C VAL A 95 -5.58 6.47 -10.46
N LEU A 96 -6.58 7.09 -9.82
CA LEU A 96 -6.90 6.79 -8.42
C LEU A 96 -7.41 5.36 -8.27
N ILE A 97 -8.31 4.92 -9.14
CA ILE A 97 -8.85 3.55 -9.07
C ILE A 97 -7.74 2.52 -9.24
N ALA A 98 -6.82 2.72 -10.20
CA ALA A 98 -5.67 1.85 -10.39
C ALA A 98 -4.76 1.82 -9.14
N THR A 99 -4.46 2.98 -8.56
CA THR A 99 -3.68 3.04 -7.31
C THR A 99 -4.38 2.33 -6.16
N TYR A 100 -5.67 2.56 -5.96
CA TYR A 100 -6.46 1.85 -4.95
C TYR A 100 -6.43 0.35 -5.18
N PHE A 101 -6.56 -0.09 -6.43
CA PHE A 101 -6.47 -1.51 -6.78
C PHE A 101 -5.12 -2.10 -6.36
N PHE A 102 -3.99 -1.51 -6.76
CA PHE A 102 -2.67 -2.03 -6.40
C PHE A 102 -2.41 -1.99 -4.89
N LEU A 103 -2.79 -0.91 -4.21
CA LEU A 103 -2.64 -0.80 -2.75
C LEU A 103 -3.52 -1.79 -2.00
N THR A 104 -4.76 -2.02 -2.45
CA THR A 104 -5.63 -3.05 -1.84
C THR A 104 -5.08 -4.44 -2.10
N VAL A 105 -4.54 -4.73 -3.29
CA VAL A 105 -3.85 -6.02 -3.52
C VAL A 105 -2.67 -6.16 -2.56
N ALA A 106 -1.86 -5.12 -2.35
CA ALA A 106 -0.78 -5.16 -1.37
C ALA A 106 -1.29 -5.38 0.06
N GLU A 107 -2.37 -4.70 0.45
CA GLU A 107 -3.02 -4.84 1.76
C GLU A 107 -3.45 -6.28 2.03
N LEU A 108 -4.04 -6.95 1.05
CA LEU A 108 -4.48 -8.35 1.15
C LEU A 108 -3.31 -9.32 1.40
N PHE A 109 -2.09 -8.95 1.01
CA PHE A 109 -0.88 -9.74 1.26
C PHE A 109 -0.23 -9.41 2.62
N ILE A 110 -0.52 -8.24 3.21
CA ILE A 110 0.13 -7.79 4.44
C ILE A 110 -0.80 -7.98 5.64
N SER A 111 -2.00 -7.42 5.63
CA SER A 111 -2.85 -7.28 6.82
C SER A 111 -3.34 -8.62 7.41
N PRO A 112 -3.99 -9.53 6.65
CA PRO A 112 -4.48 -10.79 7.21
C PRO A 112 -3.33 -11.78 7.49
N LEU A 113 -2.29 -11.76 6.65
CA LEU A 113 -1.14 -12.64 6.77
C LEU A 113 -0.20 -12.22 7.90
N GLY A 114 -0.07 -10.92 8.15
CA GLY A 114 0.74 -10.36 9.23
C GLY A 114 0.21 -10.72 10.61
N LEU A 115 -1.09 -10.54 10.85
CA LEU A 115 -1.69 -10.92 12.13
C LEU A 115 -1.58 -12.44 12.38
N SER A 116 -1.84 -13.26 11.36
CA SER A 116 -1.66 -14.71 11.44
C SER A 116 -0.20 -15.11 11.72
N PHE A 117 0.76 -14.41 11.11
CA PHE A 117 2.19 -14.63 11.34
C PHE A 117 2.60 -14.31 12.77
N VAL A 118 2.19 -13.15 13.29
CA VAL A 118 2.45 -12.74 14.68
C VAL A 118 1.91 -13.77 15.66
N SER A 119 0.70 -14.28 15.43
CA SER A 119 0.10 -15.32 16.29
C SER A 119 0.84 -16.66 16.23
N LYS A 120 1.50 -16.99 15.11
CA LYS A 120 2.28 -18.23 14.97
C LYS A 120 3.67 -18.13 15.60
N VAL A 121 4.30 -16.96 15.58
CA VAL A 121 5.62 -16.72 16.18
C VAL A 121 5.52 -16.48 17.68
N ALA A 122 4.38 -16.00 18.16
CA ALA A 122 4.20 -15.66 19.57
C ALA A 122 4.22 -16.89 20.51
N PRO A 123 4.86 -16.78 21.69
CA PRO A 123 4.72 -17.76 22.76
C PRO A 123 3.26 -17.95 23.18
N LYS A 124 2.84 -19.17 23.51
CA LYS A 124 1.43 -19.50 23.83
C LYS A 124 0.82 -18.63 24.93
N ASN A 125 1.61 -18.22 25.92
CA ASN A 125 1.20 -17.37 27.04
C ASN A 125 1.18 -15.86 26.71
N LEU A 126 1.79 -15.42 25.60
CA LEU A 126 1.91 -14.01 25.21
C LEU A 126 1.24 -13.69 23.87
N GLN A 127 0.46 -14.61 23.31
CA GLN A 127 -0.15 -14.46 21.99
C GLN A 127 -1.02 -13.19 21.87
N GLY A 128 -1.84 -12.92 22.88
CA GLY A 128 -2.67 -11.70 22.93
C GLY A 128 -1.84 -10.42 22.98
N LEU A 129 -0.72 -10.43 23.72
CA LEU A 129 0.20 -9.29 23.79
C LEU A 129 0.84 -9.02 22.42
N CYS A 130 1.32 -10.06 21.73
CA CYS A 130 1.93 -9.91 20.41
C CYS A 130 0.92 -9.41 19.36
N GLN A 131 -0.32 -9.91 19.37
CA GLN A 131 -1.39 -9.37 18.51
C GLN A 131 -1.70 -7.90 18.84
N GLY A 132 -1.71 -7.54 20.13
CA GLY A 132 -1.85 -6.14 20.57
C GLY A 132 -0.72 -5.26 20.06
N LEU A 133 0.53 -5.73 20.07
CA LEU A 133 1.68 -5.01 19.50
C LEU A 133 1.55 -4.79 17.98
N TRP A 134 1.00 -5.75 17.24
CA TRP A 134 0.70 -5.59 15.81
C TRP A 134 -0.33 -4.47 15.56
N LEU A 135 -1.41 -4.44 16.35
CA LEU A 135 -2.41 -3.37 16.26
C LEU A 135 -1.83 -2.02 16.70
N CYS A 136 -0.95 -2.00 17.70
CA CYS A 136 -0.23 -0.81 18.12
C CYS A 136 0.67 -0.26 17.00
N ALA A 137 1.42 -1.13 16.30
CA ALA A 137 2.20 -0.73 15.13
C ALA A 137 1.31 -0.12 14.02
N THR A 138 0.11 -0.69 13.81
CA THR A 138 -0.89 -0.15 12.88
C THR A 138 -1.41 1.22 13.33
N ALA A 139 -1.65 1.41 14.62
CA ALA A 139 -2.06 2.69 15.18
C ALA A 139 -0.98 3.76 15.04
N ILE A 140 0.29 3.42 15.30
CA ILE A 140 1.44 4.33 15.08
C ILE A 140 1.56 4.69 13.60
N GLY A 141 1.41 3.71 12.69
CA GLY A 141 1.39 3.98 11.25
C GLY A 141 0.30 4.97 10.84
N ASN A 142 -0.91 4.82 11.38
CA ASN A 142 -2.00 5.79 11.17
C ASN A 142 -1.69 7.16 11.79
N LEU A 143 -1.06 7.20 12.96
CA LEU A 143 -0.65 8.44 13.61
C LEU A 143 0.38 9.21 12.78
N MET A 144 1.19 8.52 11.96
CA MET A 144 2.20 9.13 11.08
C MET A 144 1.66 9.62 9.73
N LEU A 145 0.36 9.45 9.44
CA LEU A 145 -0.22 9.85 8.14
C LEU A 145 -0.06 11.36 7.84
N TRP A 146 0.09 12.22 8.85
CA TRP A 146 0.33 13.66 8.68
C TRP A 146 1.67 14.00 7.99
N VAL A 147 2.64 13.09 7.98
CA VAL A 147 3.92 13.28 7.28
C VAL A 147 3.70 13.40 5.76
N GLY A 148 2.73 12.65 5.22
CA GLY A 148 2.36 12.70 3.81
C GLY A 148 1.95 14.12 3.36
N PRO A 149 1.00 14.78 4.06
CA PRO A 149 0.67 16.19 3.90
C PRO A 149 1.84 17.16 3.83
N ILE A 150 2.78 17.05 4.76
CA ILE A 150 3.94 17.94 4.77
C ILE A 150 4.81 17.74 3.54
N MET A 151 5.01 16.49 3.13
CA MET A 151 5.82 16.16 1.97
C MET A 151 5.15 16.60 0.66
N TYR A 152 3.85 16.35 0.47
CA TYR A 152 3.18 16.69 -0.79
C TYR A 152 2.88 18.19 -0.93
N ASN A 153 2.80 18.94 0.19
CA ASN A 153 2.66 20.40 0.15
C ASN A 153 3.98 21.11 -0.18
N LYS A 154 5.13 20.59 0.28
CA LYS A 154 6.44 21.25 0.12
C LYS A 154 7.29 20.74 -1.03
N MET A 155 6.95 19.59 -1.62
CA MET A 155 7.72 18.96 -2.69
C MET A 155 6.82 18.58 -3.85
N ALA A 156 7.40 18.51 -5.05
CA ALA A 156 6.72 17.98 -6.23
C ALA A 156 6.18 16.57 -5.97
N LEU A 157 5.00 16.27 -6.54
CA LEU A 157 4.30 15.01 -6.30
C LEU A 157 5.16 13.79 -6.67
N GLY A 158 5.88 13.85 -7.80
CA GLY A 158 6.78 12.76 -8.22
C GLY A 158 7.84 12.43 -7.18
N THR A 159 8.43 13.45 -6.55
CA THR A 159 9.43 13.27 -5.48
C THR A 159 8.78 12.68 -4.23
N CYS A 160 7.59 13.14 -3.85
CA CYS A 160 6.85 12.60 -2.72
C CYS A 160 6.56 11.10 -2.88
N TRP A 161 6.05 10.69 -4.06
CA TRP A 161 5.79 9.28 -4.35
C TRP A 161 7.07 8.43 -4.42
N THR A 162 8.17 9.01 -4.90
CA THR A 162 9.48 8.34 -4.93
C THR A 162 9.99 8.05 -3.51
N VAL A 163 9.78 8.95 -2.55
CA VAL A 163 10.13 8.67 -1.15
C VAL A 163 9.34 7.48 -0.61
N PHE A 164 8.02 7.42 -0.85
CA PHE A 164 7.21 6.28 -0.44
C PHE A 164 7.63 4.97 -1.11
N LEU A 165 7.99 5.02 -2.40
CA LEU A 165 8.57 3.88 -3.12
C LEU A 165 9.85 3.38 -2.43
N VAL A 166 10.79 4.29 -2.13
CA VAL A 166 12.06 3.93 -1.48
C VAL A 166 11.81 3.32 -0.10
N LEU A 167 10.90 3.88 0.69
CA LEU A 167 10.52 3.31 1.98
C LEU A 167 9.94 1.90 1.83
N CYS A 168 9.05 1.66 0.87
CA CYS A 168 8.53 0.31 0.59
C CYS A 168 9.64 -0.66 0.17
N LEU A 169 10.61 -0.22 -0.64
CA LEU A 169 11.74 -1.06 -1.05
C LEU A 169 12.68 -1.38 0.11
N ILE A 170 12.94 -0.42 1.00
CA ILE A 170 13.71 -0.65 2.23
C ILE A 170 12.99 -1.66 3.12
N SER A 171 11.70 -1.47 3.38
CA SER A 171 10.90 -2.42 4.17
C SER A 171 10.89 -3.82 3.54
N MET A 172 10.76 -3.91 2.22
CA MET A 172 10.84 -5.17 1.48
C MET A 172 12.22 -5.82 1.63
N GLY A 173 13.30 -5.04 1.52
CA GLY A 173 14.67 -5.51 1.71
C GLY A 173 14.93 -6.06 3.11
N VAL A 174 14.48 -5.34 4.14
CA VAL A 174 14.55 -5.80 5.54
C VAL A 174 13.77 -7.10 5.72
N MET A 175 12.56 -7.17 5.19
CA MET A 175 11.73 -8.37 5.26
C MET A 175 12.44 -9.57 4.62
N PHE A 176 12.97 -9.42 3.40
CA PHE A 176 13.74 -10.47 2.73
C PHE A 176 15.01 -10.90 3.48
N GLY A 177 15.73 -9.95 4.08
CA GLY A 177 16.88 -10.25 4.93
C GLY A 177 16.50 -11.11 6.14
N MET A 178 15.31 -10.87 6.71
CA MET A 178 14.80 -11.61 7.86
C MET A 178 14.10 -12.93 7.49
N VAL A 179 13.71 -13.17 6.24
CA VAL A 179 12.95 -14.36 5.82
C VAL A 179 13.60 -15.66 6.31
N LYS A 180 14.91 -15.84 6.07
CA LYS A 180 15.61 -17.09 6.47
C LYS A 180 15.63 -17.31 7.98
N TRP A 181 15.72 -16.23 8.74
CA TRP A 181 15.69 -16.29 10.21
C TRP A 181 14.27 -16.61 10.69
N LEU A 182 13.27 -15.89 10.20
CA LEU A 182 11.87 -16.09 10.56
C LEU A 182 11.37 -17.49 10.22
N GLU A 183 11.72 -18.00 9.03
CA GLU A 183 11.39 -19.37 8.62
C GLU A 183 11.98 -20.42 9.57
N ARG A 184 13.15 -20.15 10.16
CA ARG A 184 13.78 -21.03 11.16
C ARG A 184 13.05 -20.99 12.50
N VAL A 185 12.59 -19.81 12.92
CA VAL A 185 11.89 -19.62 14.22
C VAL A 185 10.43 -20.07 14.16
N THR A 186 9.81 -20.09 12.97
CA THR A 186 8.41 -20.55 12.79
C THR A 186 8.22 -22.05 12.58
N LYS A 187 9.29 -22.82 12.42
CA LYS A 187 9.24 -24.29 12.38
C LYS A 187 9.23 -24.83 13.81
#